data_AF-A0AAV9R3R9-F1
#
_entry.id   AF-A0AAV9R3R9-F1
#
_cell.length_a   1.000
_cell.length_b   1.000
_cell.length_c   1.000
_cell.angle_alpha   90.00
_cell.angle_beta   90.00
_cell.angle_gamma   90.00
#
_symmetry.space_group_name_H-M   'P 1'
#
loop_
_entity.id
_entity.type
_entity.pdbx_description
1 polymer ?
#
loop_
_entity_poly.entity_id
_entity_poly.type
_entity_poly.pdbx_seq_one_letter_code
_entity_poly.pdbx_strand_id
1 'polypeptide(L)'
;MLGLSFPAAPHAGLLFYSSLNKAGLWWFYLLEERIFYFHSWTEKGTDMKGLNSFPRFMNRRASANCRYQPTVYEHAANCYTHALLIVPAFVGMTLLHCLSDNNWERITAWVYGLGLCALFVVSTVFHIITWKKSHMRSVEQCFHMCDRVVIYFFIAASYTPWLNLRELGPLAAHMRWFVWLMAAAGTIYVFNYHEKYKLVELAFYLSMGFFPASVMTSMSNTDGLHELACGGLIYCLGVFFFKSDGVIPFAHAIWHMFVALAAAVHYYAIWKYLYYAPSSESLLQS
;
A
#
# COMPACT_ATOMS: atom_id res chain seq x y z
N MET A 1 -31.60 -5.86 46.88
CA MET A 1 -31.88 -6.85 45.83
C MET A 1 -32.12 -6.09 44.53
N LEU A 2 -31.10 -6.00 43.68
CA LEU A 2 -31.15 -5.36 42.37
C LEU A 2 -31.31 -6.46 41.31
N GLY A 3 -32.37 -6.42 40.52
CA GLY A 3 -32.54 -7.23 39.32
C GLY A 3 -32.47 -6.33 38.10
N LEU A 4 -31.37 -6.41 37.34
CA LEU A 4 -31.23 -5.79 36.03
C LEU A 4 -31.47 -6.86 34.97
N SER A 5 -32.49 -6.67 34.13
CA SER A 5 -32.75 -7.49 32.94
C SER A 5 -32.31 -6.70 31.71
N PHE A 6 -31.36 -7.23 30.95
CA PHE A 6 -30.95 -6.69 29.64
C PHE A 6 -31.76 -7.37 28.52
N PRO A 7 -32.13 -6.66 27.45
CA PRO A 7 -32.75 -7.27 26.27
C PRO A 7 -31.69 -8.00 25.43
N ALA A 8 -32.06 -9.17 24.90
CA ALA A 8 -31.23 -9.98 24.02
C ALA A 8 -31.00 -9.29 22.66
N ALA A 9 -29.75 -9.25 22.20
CA ALA A 9 -29.36 -8.75 20.88
C ALA A 9 -29.72 -9.76 19.76
N PRO A 10 -30.03 -9.30 18.54
CA PRO A 10 -30.47 -10.18 17.46
C PRO A 10 -29.31 -10.96 16.82
N HIS A 11 -29.64 -12.17 16.35
CA HIS A 11 -28.78 -13.21 15.78
C HIS A 11 -28.01 -12.88 14.47
N ALA A 12 -27.81 -11.60 14.12
CA ALA A 12 -27.16 -11.18 12.88
C ALA A 12 -25.63 -11.39 12.87
N GLY A 13 -24.99 -11.48 14.04
CA GLY A 13 -23.52 -11.60 14.15
C GLY A 13 -22.93 -12.96 13.73
N LEU A 14 -23.72 -14.04 13.78
CA LEU A 14 -23.24 -15.40 13.48
C LEU A 14 -23.08 -15.66 11.97
N LEU A 15 -23.87 -15.00 11.12
CA LEU A 15 -23.74 -15.13 9.66
C LEU A 15 -22.50 -14.39 9.14
N PHE A 16 -22.15 -13.23 9.72
CA PHE A 16 -20.94 -12.47 9.38
C PHE A 16 -19.66 -13.22 9.74
N TYR A 17 -19.64 -13.90 10.89
CA TYR A 17 -18.49 -14.68 11.36
C TYR A 17 -18.22 -15.92 10.48
N SER A 18 -19.28 -16.56 9.96
CA SER A 18 -19.13 -17.75 9.12
C SER A 18 -18.60 -17.46 7.70
N SER A 19 -18.88 -16.26 7.17
CA SER A 19 -18.42 -15.85 5.83
C SER A 19 -16.96 -15.39 5.84
N LEU A 20 -16.52 -14.72 6.92
CA LEU A 20 -15.12 -14.34 7.14
C LEU A 20 -14.19 -15.57 7.27
N ASN A 21 -14.65 -16.66 7.89
CA ASN A 21 -13.81 -17.86 8.08
C ASN A 21 -13.55 -18.63 6.78
N LYS A 22 -14.40 -18.53 5.75
CA LYS A 22 -14.17 -19.24 4.49
C LYS A 22 -13.37 -18.42 3.49
N ALA A 23 -13.58 -17.10 3.43
CA ALA A 23 -12.78 -16.23 2.57
C ALA A 23 -11.42 -15.88 3.20
N GLY A 24 -11.36 -15.58 4.51
CA GLY A 24 -10.11 -15.15 5.17
C GLY A 24 -9.05 -16.24 5.30
N LEU A 25 -9.45 -17.49 5.60
CA LEU A 25 -8.51 -18.60 5.76
C LEU A 25 -8.01 -19.18 4.43
N TRP A 26 -8.85 -19.22 3.39
CA TRP A 26 -8.46 -19.73 2.08
C TRP A 26 -7.32 -18.90 1.44
N TRP A 27 -7.26 -17.62 1.78
CA TRP A 27 -6.21 -16.72 1.32
C TRP A 27 -4.86 -16.91 2.04
N PHE A 28 -4.84 -17.25 3.32
CA PHE A 28 -3.59 -17.60 4.01
C PHE A 28 -2.94 -18.84 3.36
N TYR A 29 -3.75 -19.85 3.00
CA TYR A 29 -3.28 -21.03 2.27
C TYR A 29 -2.77 -20.69 0.86
N LEU A 30 -3.45 -19.80 0.12
CA LEU A 30 -2.96 -19.34 -1.19
C LEU A 30 -1.68 -18.51 -1.10
N LEU A 31 -1.52 -17.70 -0.04
CA LEU A 31 -0.31 -16.92 0.19
C LEU A 31 0.87 -17.85 0.48
N GLU A 32 0.69 -18.85 1.34
CA GLU A 32 1.73 -19.80 1.73
C GLU A 32 2.17 -20.66 0.53
N GLU A 33 1.23 -21.21 -0.24
CA GLU A 33 1.56 -22.02 -1.42
C GLU A 33 2.19 -21.18 -2.56
N ARG A 34 1.66 -20.00 -2.88
CA ARG A 34 2.22 -19.18 -3.99
C ARG A 34 3.55 -18.52 -3.62
N ILE A 35 3.76 -18.17 -2.35
CA ILE A 35 5.07 -17.73 -1.87
C ILE A 35 6.09 -18.87 -1.98
N PHE A 36 5.69 -20.11 -1.69
CA PHE A 36 6.56 -21.28 -1.86
C PHE A 36 6.87 -21.57 -3.34
N TYR A 37 5.89 -21.48 -4.23
CA TYR A 37 6.11 -21.60 -5.68
C TYR A 37 6.99 -20.47 -6.23
N PHE A 38 6.81 -19.24 -5.75
CA PHE A 38 7.65 -18.11 -6.14
C PHE A 38 9.08 -18.28 -5.62
N HIS A 39 9.26 -18.75 -4.38
CA HIS A 39 10.57 -19.08 -3.83
C HIS A 39 11.25 -20.17 -4.66
N SER A 40 10.53 -21.25 -4.99
CA SER A 40 11.00 -22.33 -5.88
C SER A 40 11.34 -21.83 -7.28
N TRP A 41 10.56 -20.91 -7.85
CA TRP A 41 10.84 -20.28 -9.15
C TRP A 41 12.07 -19.36 -9.10
N THR A 42 12.29 -18.63 -8.01
CA THR A 42 13.50 -17.82 -7.83
C THR A 42 14.75 -18.67 -7.57
N GLU A 43 14.66 -19.78 -6.86
CA GLU A 43 15.79 -20.69 -6.60
C GLU A 43 16.16 -21.51 -7.83
N LYS A 44 15.16 -21.99 -8.58
CA LYS A 44 15.37 -22.58 -9.91
C LYS A 44 15.67 -21.45 -10.88
N GLY A 45 16.93 -21.03 -10.92
CA GLY A 45 17.47 -20.11 -11.91
C GLY A 45 17.05 -20.55 -13.31
N THR A 46 15.92 -20.03 -13.77
CA THR A 46 15.42 -20.27 -15.10
C THR A 46 16.33 -19.44 -15.98
N ASP A 47 17.20 -20.13 -16.71
CA ASP A 47 18.08 -19.55 -17.69
C ASP A 47 17.22 -18.89 -18.77
N MET A 48 16.79 -17.65 -18.52
CA MET A 48 16.07 -16.81 -19.46
C MET A 48 17.07 -16.31 -20.51
N LYS A 49 17.48 -17.22 -21.40
CA LYS A 49 18.50 -16.99 -22.43
C LYS A 49 18.25 -15.76 -23.32
N GLY A 50 17.03 -15.23 -23.37
CA GLY A 50 16.68 -14.01 -24.11
C GLY A 50 16.96 -12.68 -23.39
N LEU A 51 16.89 -12.64 -22.05
CA LEU A 51 17.10 -11.41 -21.26
C LEU A 51 18.58 -11.08 -21.00
N ASN A 52 19.48 -12.05 -21.22
CA ASN A 52 20.92 -11.85 -21.15
C ASN A 52 21.51 -11.05 -22.34
N SER A 53 20.67 -10.62 -23.29
CA SER A 53 21.06 -9.76 -24.41
C SER A 53 21.37 -8.32 -24.00
N PHE A 54 21.00 -7.89 -22.78
CA PHE A 54 21.23 -6.54 -22.26
C PHE A 54 22.06 -6.51 -20.96
N PRO A 55 23.31 -7.02 -20.95
CA PRO A 55 24.11 -7.13 -19.73
C PRO A 55 24.39 -5.77 -19.05
N ARG A 56 24.33 -4.67 -19.81
CA ARG A 56 24.51 -3.29 -19.30
C ARG A 56 23.39 -2.83 -18.36
N PHE A 57 22.17 -3.32 -18.54
CA PHE A 57 20.99 -2.89 -17.78
C PHE A 57 20.60 -3.89 -16.69
N MET A 58 21.26 -5.05 -16.64
CA MET A 58 20.97 -6.09 -15.67
C MET A 58 21.67 -5.79 -14.33
N ASN A 59 20.91 -5.80 -13.24
CA ASN A 59 21.48 -5.69 -11.91
C ASN A 59 22.03 -7.01 -11.42
N ARG A 60 22.93 -6.94 -10.43
CA ARG A 60 23.30 -8.14 -9.69
C ARG A 60 22.11 -8.61 -8.86
N ARG A 61 21.93 -9.93 -8.81
CA ARG A 61 20.96 -10.56 -7.92
C ARG A 61 21.29 -10.21 -6.47
N ALA A 62 20.31 -9.76 -5.71
CA ALA A 62 20.50 -9.48 -4.29
C ALA A 62 20.72 -10.81 -3.53
N SER A 63 21.79 -10.91 -2.74
CA SER A 63 21.98 -12.04 -1.82
C SER A 63 20.96 -12.00 -0.67
N ALA A 64 20.71 -13.16 -0.05
CA ALA A 64 19.89 -13.24 1.16
C ALA A 64 20.48 -12.29 2.22
N ASN A 65 19.67 -11.35 2.72
CA ASN A 65 20.04 -10.29 3.68
C ASN A 65 20.89 -9.12 3.15
N CYS A 66 21.10 -9.02 1.84
CA CYS A 66 21.67 -7.81 1.26
C CYS A 66 20.61 -7.02 0.50
N ARG A 67 20.78 -5.71 0.50
CA ARG A 67 20.00 -4.82 -0.34
C ARG A 67 20.28 -5.11 -1.81
N TYR A 68 19.26 -4.95 -2.64
CA TYR A 68 19.40 -4.89 -4.08
C TYR A 68 20.29 -3.71 -4.51
N GLN A 69 21.19 -3.94 -5.47
CA GLN A 69 22.13 -2.93 -5.98
C GLN A 69 21.79 -2.56 -7.43
N PRO A 70 21.15 -1.38 -7.65
CA PRO A 70 20.80 -0.92 -8.99
C PRO A 70 22.01 -0.51 -9.83
N THR A 71 21.92 -0.73 -11.14
CA THR A 71 22.79 -0.06 -12.14
C THR A 71 22.54 1.45 -12.15
N VAL A 72 23.47 2.22 -12.71
CA VAL A 72 23.31 3.69 -12.85
C VAL A 72 22.02 4.05 -13.61
N TYR A 73 21.67 3.26 -14.62
CA TYR A 73 20.46 3.48 -15.43
C TYR A 73 19.18 3.24 -14.62
N GLU A 74 19.12 2.14 -13.88
CA GLU A 74 17.97 1.84 -13.03
C GLU A 74 17.87 2.78 -11.85
N HIS A 75 19.00 3.22 -11.31
CA HIS A 75 19.02 4.24 -10.28
C HIS A 75 18.40 5.56 -10.76
N ALA A 76 18.73 5.97 -11.98
CA ALA A 76 18.12 7.13 -12.62
C ALA A 76 16.63 6.94 -12.81
N ALA A 77 16.22 5.78 -13.35
CA ALA A 77 14.81 5.45 -13.53
C ALA A 77 14.05 5.50 -12.21
N ASN A 78 14.55 4.83 -11.15
CA ASN A 78 13.96 4.84 -9.81
C ASN A 78 13.77 6.26 -9.25
N CYS A 79 14.73 7.16 -9.49
CA CYS A 79 14.60 8.56 -9.09
C CYS A 79 13.49 9.26 -9.88
N TYR A 80 13.54 9.22 -11.22
CA TYR A 80 12.60 9.95 -12.07
C TYR A 80 11.16 9.45 -11.93
N THR A 81 10.97 8.13 -11.80
CA THR A 81 9.64 7.51 -11.69
C THR A 81 8.83 8.08 -10.53
N HIS A 82 9.47 8.38 -9.40
CA HIS A 82 8.81 8.95 -8.21
C HIS A 82 8.95 10.48 -8.12
N ALA A 83 10.08 11.05 -8.53
CA ALA A 83 10.30 12.50 -8.46
C ALA A 83 9.25 13.28 -9.26
N LEU A 84 8.88 12.76 -10.45
CA LEU A 84 7.87 13.36 -11.30
C LEU A 84 6.47 13.39 -10.67
N LEU A 85 6.20 12.53 -9.68
CA LEU A 85 4.90 12.40 -9.02
C LEU A 85 4.78 13.23 -7.74
N ILE A 86 5.88 13.83 -7.27
CA ILE A 86 5.87 14.71 -6.10
C ILE A 86 4.93 15.90 -6.34
N VAL A 87 5.06 16.60 -7.48
CA VAL A 87 4.21 17.76 -7.80
C VAL A 87 2.72 17.37 -7.92
N PRO A 88 2.35 16.34 -8.72
CA PRO A 88 0.99 15.82 -8.74
C PRO A 88 0.44 15.43 -7.35
N ALA A 89 1.25 14.83 -6.48
CA ALA A 89 0.81 14.47 -5.13
C ALA A 89 0.48 15.69 -4.27
N PHE A 90 1.31 16.75 -4.32
CA PHE A 90 1.02 18.01 -3.63
C PHE A 90 -0.25 18.67 -4.18
N VAL A 91 -0.39 18.73 -5.51
CA VAL A 91 -1.60 19.27 -6.16
C VAL A 91 -2.83 18.46 -5.74
N GLY A 92 -2.72 17.13 -5.70
CA GLY A 92 -3.80 16.26 -5.27
C GLY A 92 -4.20 16.49 -3.80
N MET A 93 -3.22 16.57 -2.90
CA MET A 93 -3.48 16.93 -1.50
C MET A 93 -4.20 18.27 -1.36
N THR A 94 -3.72 19.31 -2.06
CA THR A 94 -4.35 20.64 -2.04
C THR A 94 -5.76 20.59 -2.61
N LEU A 95 -5.99 19.84 -3.70
CA LEU A 95 -7.31 19.69 -4.29
C LEU A 95 -8.32 19.06 -3.32
N LEU A 96 -7.96 17.95 -2.67
CA LEU A 96 -8.83 17.30 -1.68
C LEU A 96 -9.11 18.24 -0.50
N HIS A 97 -8.11 18.99 -0.05
CA HIS A 97 -8.28 19.97 1.02
C HIS A 97 -9.25 21.09 0.64
N CYS A 98 -9.13 21.63 -0.58
CA CYS A 98 -10.02 22.69 -1.09
C CYS A 98 -11.46 22.21 -1.30
N LEU A 99 -11.66 20.93 -1.62
CA LEU A 99 -12.97 20.30 -1.77
C LEU A 99 -13.58 19.84 -0.44
N SER A 100 -12.90 20.04 0.69
CA SER A 100 -13.38 19.58 1.99
C SER A 100 -14.37 20.57 2.63
N ASP A 101 -15.60 20.14 2.84
CA ASP A 101 -16.68 20.93 3.43
C ASP A 101 -16.67 20.87 4.97
N ASN A 102 -16.27 19.73 5.54
CA ASN A 102 -16.26 19.51 6.99
C ASN A 102 -14.89 19.12 7.56
N ASN A 103 -14.78 19.09 8.88
CA ASN A 103 -13.53 18.78 9.58
C ASN A 103 -13.01 17.36 9.30
N TRP A 104 -13.91 16.37 9.15
CA TRP A 104 -13.51 14.99 8.89
C TRP A 104 -12.91 14.81 7.50
N GLU A 105 -13.48 15.46 6.49
CA GLU A 105 -12.93 15.55 5.13
C GLU A 105 -11.56 16.23 5.16
N ARG A 106 -11.43 17.38 5.85
CA ARG A 106 -10.14 18.08 5.95
C ARG A 106 -9.06 17.21 6.59
N ILE A 107 -9.34 16.59 7.73
CA ILE A 107 -8.38 15.71 8.43
C ILE A 107 -7.97 14.56 7.51
N THR A 108 -8.95 13.95 6.86
CA THR A 108 -8.73 12.84 5.93
C THR A 108 -7.88 13.25 4.73
N ALA A 109 -8.16 14.41 4.13
CA ALA A 109 -7.42 14.96 3.00
C ALA A 109 -5.95 15.18 3.37
N TRP A 110 -5.68 15.72 4.56
CA TRP A 110 -4.33 15.89 5.09
C TRP A 110 -3.64 14.55 5.34
N VAL A 111 -4.29 13.60 6.00
CA VAL A 111 -3.69 12.29 6.30
C VAL A 111 -3.33 11.54 5.02
N TYR A 112 -4.28 11.43 4.08
CA TYR A 112 -4.04 10.76 2.81
C TYR A 112 -3.02 11.51 1.94
N GLY A 113 -3.19 12.83 1.80
CA GLY A 113 -2.31 13.66 0.98
C GLY A 113 -0.87 13.71 1.49
N LEU A 114 -0.66 13.83 2.81
CA LEU A 114 0.67 13.74 3.40
C LEU A 114 1.28 12.35 3.21
N GLY A 115 0.48 11.28 3.33
CA GLY A 115 0.95 9.93 3.04
C GLY A 115 1.40 9.76 1.58
N LEU A 116 0.62 10.29 0.63
CA LEU A 116 0.94 10.25 -0.79
C LEU A 116 2.19 11.07 -1.13
N CYS A 117 2.30 12.28 -0.59
CA CYS A 117 3.50 13.11 -0.73
C CYS A 117 4.73 12.43 -0.12
N ALA A 118 4.59 11.87 1.09
CA ALA A 118 5.68 11.19 1.78
C ALA A 118 6.17 9.97 0.98
N LEU A 119 5.26 9.17 0.40
CA LEU A 119 5.62 8.03 -0.45
C LEU A 119 6.62 8.43 -1.55
N PHE A 120 6.29 9.46 -2.33
CA PHE A 120 7.13 9.87 -3.46
C PHE A 120 8.38 10.65 -3.01
N VAL A 121 8.26 11.52 -2.01
CA VAL A 121 9.40 12.32 -1.52
C VAL A 121 10.44 11.43 -0.86
N VAL A 122 10.04 10.58 0.08
CA VAL A 122 10.98 9.73 0.83
C VAL A 122 11.71 8.78 -0.11
N SER A 123 10.99 8.15 -1.03
CA SER A 123 11.58 7.24 -2.03
C SER A 123 12.55 7.97 -2.97
N THR A 124 12.17 9.15 -3.46
CA THR A 124 13.05 9.98 -4.30
C THR A 124 14.32 10.38 -3.56
N VAL A 125 14.20 10.86 -2.32
CA VAL A 125 15.34 11.26 -1.49
C VAL A 125 16.25 10.07 -1.21
N PHE A 126 15.68 8.92 -0.88
CA PHE A 126 16.42 7.68 -0.69
C PHE A 126 17.25 7.29 -1.91
N HIS A 127 16.66 7.27 -3.11
CA HIS A 127 17.40 6.97 -4.33
C HIS A 127 18.48 8.05 -4.59
N ILE A 128 18.16 9.34 -4.54
CA ILE A 128 19.18 10.39 -4.75
C ILE A 128 20.38 10.26 -3.79
N ILE A 129 20.14 9.98 -2.51
CA ILE A 129 21.20 9.81 -1.51
C ILE A 129 22.02 8.56 -1.80
N THR A 130 21.38 7.45 -2.15
CA THR A 130 22.07 6.20 -2.44
C THR A 130 22.87 6.26 -3.74
N TRP A 131 22.47 7.14 -4.68
CA TRP A 131 23.28 7.47 -5.84
C TRP A 131 24.49 8.34 -5.48
N LYS A 132 24.27 9.50 -4.84
CA LYS A 132 25.30 10.56 -4.72
C LYS A 132 26.19 10.42 -3.50
N LYS A 133 25.70 9.76 -2.44
CA LYS A 133 26.37 9.66 -1.13
C LYS A 133 26.50 8.21 -0.65
N SER A 134 26.72 7.28 -1.57
CA SER A 134 26.91 5.84 -1.26
C SER A 134 28.04 5.55 -0.26
N HIS A 135 28.99 6.47 -0.04
CA HIS A 135 30.04 6.30 0.98
C HIS A 135 29.53 6.46 2.43
N MET A 136 28.37 7.11 2.65
CA MET A 136 27.80 7.35 3.97
C MET A 136 26.78 6.27 4.35
N ARG A 137 27.27 5.07 4.70
CA ARG A 137 26.42 3.90 4.97
C ARG A 137 25.30 4.15 5.98
N SER A 138 25.57 4.88 7.07
CA SER A 138 24.55 5.13 8.11
C SER A 138 23.40 6.01 7.62
N VAL A 139 23.68 6.98 6.74
CA VAL A 139 22.64 7.86 6.16
C VAL A 139 21.79 7.06 5.18
N GLU A 140 22.43 6.30 4.30
CA GLU A 140 21.76 5.40 3.37
C GLU A 140 20.84 4.39 4.09
N GLN A 141 21.29 3.78 5.18
CA GLN A 141 20.49 2.86 5.99
C GLN A 141 19.27 3.56 6.62
N CYS A 142 19.44 4.78 7.13
CA CYS A 142 18.34 5.56 7.69
C CYS A 142 17.26 5.84 6.64
N PHE A 143 17.65 6.38 5.48
CA PHE A 143 16.69 6.66 4.41
C PHE A 143 16.07 5.41 3.82
N HIS A 144 16.79 4.28 3.81
CA HIS A 144 16.21 3.00 3.43
C HIS A 144 15.12 2.55 4.40
N MET A 145 15.34 2.71 5.71
CA MET A 145 14.30 2.41 6.71
C MET A 145 13.10 3.34 6.52
N CYS A 146 13.33 4.64 6.30
CA CYS A 146 12.25 5.59 6.04
C CYS A 146 11.42 5.17 4.80
N ASP A 147 12.07 4.76 3.72
CA ASP A 147 11.41 4.29 2.50
C ASP A 147 10.56 3.03 2.72
N ARG A 148 10.99 2.12 3.60
CA ARG A 148 10.18 0.94 3.98
C ARG A 148 9.02 1.30 4.92
N VAL A 149 9.27 2.20 5.86
CA VAL A 149 8.25 2.69 6.81
C VAL A 149 7.15 3.47 6.11
N VAL A 150 7.50 4.27 5.08
CA VAL A 150 6.51 5.10 4.39
C VAL A 150 5.45 4.27 3.67
N ILE A 151 5.78 3.05 3.25
CA ILE A 151 4.79 2.11 2.66
C ILE A 151 3.73 1.73 3.70
N TYR A 152 4.12 1.42 4.93
CA TYR A 152 3.17 1.12 6.02
C TYR A 152 2.24 2.29 6.31
N PHE A 153 2.83 3.49 6.44
CA PHE A 153 2.08 4.71 6.68
C PHE A 153 1.12 5.01 5.53
N PHE A 154 1.58 4.87 4.28
CA PHE A 154 0.77 5.16 3.11
C PHE A 154 -0.41 4.20 2.95
N ILE A 155 -0.24 2.90 3.25
CA ILE A 155 -1.36 1.95 3.24
C ILE A 155 -2.42 2.33 4.29
N ALA A 156 -2.02 2.72 5.50
CA ALA A 156 -2.98 3.19 6.50
C ALA A 156 -3.66 4.51 6.09
N ALA A 157 -2.88 5.43 5.51
CA ALA A 157 -3.38 6.72 5.03
C ALA A 157 -4.34 6.55 3.84
N SER A 158 -4.13 5.59 2.93
CA SER A 158 -5.01 5.34 1.77
C SER A 158 -6.37 4.77 2.15
N TYR A 159 -6.45 4.03 3.27
CA TYR A 159 -7.72 3.55 3.81
C TYR A 159 -8.46 4.57 4.67
N THR A 160 -7.76 5.57 5.21
CA THR A 160 -8.35 6.55 6.13
C THR A 160 -9.58 7.28 5.53
N PRO A 161 -9.59 7.73 4.26
CA PRO A 161 -10.77 8.36 3.67
C PRO A 161 -11.99 7.47 3.61
N TRP A 162 -11.80 6.24 3.15
CA TRP A 162 -12.86 5.26 3.09
C TRP A 162 -13.40 4.93 4.47
N LEU A 163 -12.51 4.75 5.42
CA LEU A 163 -12.90 4.37 6.76
C LEU A 163 -13.56 5.53 7.50
N ASN A 164 -13.18 6.78 7.25
CA ASN A 164 -13.72 7.95 7.95
C ASN A 164 -14.99 8.53 7.34
N LEU A 165 -15.08 8.59 6.01
CA LEU A 165 -16.12 9.33 5.29
C LEU A 165 -17.29 8.44 4.84
N ARG A 166 -17.13 7.12 4.81
CA ARG A 166 -18.23 6.18 4.56
C ARG A 166 -18.89 5.76 5.85
N GLU A 167 -20.20 5.53 5.78
CA GLU A 167 -20.93 4.87 6.84
C GLU A 167 -20.53 3.40 6.93
N LEU A 168 -20.18 2.99 8.15
CA LEU A 168 -19.68 1.66 8.45
C LEU A 168 -20.48 1.08 9.61
N GLY A 169 -20.76 -0.22 9.56
CA GLY A 169 -21.28 -0.92 10.73
C GLY A 169 -20.30 -0.86 11.91
N PRO A 170 -20.76 -1.06 13.16
CA PRO A 170 -19.93 -0.89 14.37
C PRO A 170 -18.64 -1.71 14.36
N LEU A 171 -18.68 -2.93 13.82
CA LEU A 171 -17.51 -3.79 13.70
C LEU A 171 -16.50 -3.24 12.68
N ALA A 172 -16.99 -2.71 11.57
CA ALA A 172 -16.16 -2.17 10.50
C ALA A 172 -15.50 -0.83 10.87
N ALA A 173 -16.11 -0.05 11.77
CA ALA A 173 -15.52 1.18 12.32
C ALA A 173 -14.21 0.94 13.10
N HIS A 174 -14.05 -0.23 13.73
CA HIS A 174 -12.81 -0.60 14.43
C HIS A 174 -11.63 -0.80 13.47
N MET A 175 -11.90 -1.00 12.18
CA MET A 175 -10.85 -1.14 11.16
C MET A 175 -9.97 0.12 11.06
N ARG A 176 -10.52 1.30 11.43
CA ARG A 176 -9.76 2.56 11.53
C ARG A 176 -8.53 2.40 12.44
N TRP A 177 -8.72 1.83 13.63
CA TRP A 177 -7.63 1.66 14.59
C TRP A 177 -6.71 0.50 14.20
N PHE A 178 -7.29 -0.57 13.66
CA PHE A 178 -6.52 -1.74 13.24
C PHE A 178 -5.45 -1.40 12.19
N VAL A 179 -5.78 -0.62 11.16
CA VAL A 179 -4.80 -0.27 10.11
C VAL A 179 -3.63 0.55 10.65
N TRP A 180 -3.90 1.48 11.56
CA TRP A 180 -2.85 2.31 12.17
C TRP A 180 -2.01 1.55 13.18
N LEU A 181 -2.60 0.62 13.95
CA LEU A 181 -1.85 -0.30 14.81
C LEU A 181 -0.95 -1.23 14.00
N MET A 182 -1.42 -1.75 12.87
CA MET A 182 -0.61 -2.55 11.95
C MET A 182 0.52 -1.72 11.32
N ALA A 183 0.27 -0.46 10.95
CA ALA A 183 1.32 0.45 10.49
C ALA A 183 2.41 0.68 11.55
N ALA A 184 2.00 0.88 12.80
CA ALA A 184 2.93 1.01 13.92
C ALA A 184 3.73 -0.28 14.16
N ALA A 185 3.07 -1.44 14.13
CA ALA A 185 3.72 -2.74 14.26
C ALA A 185 4.74 -3.00 13.12
N GLY A 186 4.36 -2.70 11.88
CA GLY A 186 5.25 -2.77 10.71
C GLY A 186 6.43 -1.83 10.82
N THR A 187 6.21 -0.62 11.33
CA THR A 187 7.28 0.37 11.60
C THR A 187 8.28 -0.16 12.63
N ILE A 188 7.80 -0.66 13.76
CA ILE A 188 8.63 -1.29 14.80
C ILE A 188 9.42 -2.47 14.21
N TYR A 189 8.77 -3.29 13.38
CA TYR A 189 9.41 -4.41 12.71
C TYR A 189 10.59 -3.96 11.81
N VAL A 190 10.42 -2.90 11.01
CA VAL A 190 11.49 -2.36 10.16
C VAL A 190 12.69 -1.90 10.98
N PHE A 191 12.46 -1.24 12.11
CA PHE A 191 13.54 -0.79 12.99
C PHE A 191 14.28 -1.95 13.68
N ASN A 192 13.57 -3.01 14.09
CA ASN A 192 14.17 -4.12 14.84
C ASN A 192 14.85 -5.18 13.96
N TYR A 193 14.31 -5.45 12.76
CA TYR A 193 14.72 -6.59 11.94
C TYR A 193 15.30 -6.21 10.58
N HIS A 194 15.51 -4.92 10.31
CA HIS A 194 16.16 -4.35 9.10
C HIS A 194 16.56 -5.37 8.01
N GLU A 195 15.72 -5.51 6.99
CA GLU A 195 15.90 -6.41 5.82
C GLU A 195 16.05 -7.92 6.08
N LYS A 196 16.04 -8.39 7.34
CA LYS A 196 16.32 -9.79 7.69
C LYS A 196 15.26 -10.76 7.20
N TYR A 197 13.97 -10.42 7.33
CA TYR A 197 12.87 -11.27 6.82
C TYR A 197 11.99 -10.51 5.83
N LYS A 198 12.47 -10.40 4.58
CA LYS A 198 11.77 -9.72 3.47
C LYS A 198 10.41 -10.33 3.09
N LEU A 199 10.17 -11.59 3.46
CA LEU A 199 8.86 -12.25 3.25
C LEU A 199 7.86 -11.83 4.32
N VAL A 200 8.30 -11.75 5.58
CA VAL A 200 7.45 -11.29 6.68
C VAL A 200 6.97 -9.87 6.41
N GLU A 201 7.88 -8.98 5.98
CA GLU A 201 7.52 -7.60 5.65
C GLU A 201 6.48 -7.53 4.51
N LEU A 202 6.66 -8.34 3.45
CA LEU A 202 5.67 -8.43 2.39
C LEU A 202 4.31 -8.94 2.91
N ALA A 203 4.31 -9.93 3.79
CA ALA A 203 3.09 -10.45 4.39
C ALA A 203 2.35 -9.38 5.21
N PHE A 204 3.08 -8.54 5.97
CA PHE A 204 2.49 -7.39 6.65
C PHE A 204 1.87 -6.40 5.65
N TYR A 205 2.59 -6.01 4.59
CA TYR A 205 2.06 -5.10 3.56
C TYR A 205 0.78 -5.64 2.91
N LEU A 206 0.78 -6.91 2.51
CA LEU A 206 -0.39 -7.55 1.91
C LEU A 206 -1.54 -7.67 2.92
N SER A 207 -1.27 -8.06 4.17
CA SER A 207 -2.32 -8.16 5.20
C SER A 207 -2.99 -6.80 5.45
N MET A 208 -2.20 -5.73 5.51
CA MET A 208 -2.72 -4.36 5.62
C MET A 208 -3.49 -3.91 4.38
N GLY A 209 -3.12 -4.40 3.20
CA GLY A 209 -3.87 -4.18 1.97
C GLY A 209 -5.21 -4.92 1.95
N PHE A 210 -5.23 -6.20 2.30
CA PHE A 210 -6.41 -7.05 2.08
C PHE A 210 -7.46 -6.99 3.20
N PHE A 211 -7.07 -6.91 4.47
CA PHE A 211 -8.05 -6.94 5.58
C PHE A 211 -9.01 -5.74 5.60
N PRO A 212 -8.56 -4.49 5.38
CA PRO A 212 -9.49 -3.37 5.31
C PRO A 212 -10.37 -3.47 4.05
N ALA A 213 -9.79 -3.86 2.91
CA ALA A 213 -10.53 -4.04 1.67
C ALA A 213 -11.69 -5.05 1.80
N SER A 214 -11.49 -6.16 2.52
CA SER A 214 -12.56 -7.16 2.73
C SER A 214 -13.71 -6.64 3.60
N VAL A 215 -13.43 -5.75 4.54
CA VAL A 215 -14.48 -5.10 5.35
C VAL A 215 -15.18 -4.00 4.56
N MET A 216 -14.49 -3.34 3.65
CA MET A 216 -15.10 -2.33 2.79
C MET A 216 -16.16 -2.90 1.82
N THR A 217 -16.08 -4.19 1.46
CA THR A 217 -17.12 -4.81 0.63
C THR A 217 -18.47 -4.95 1.33
N SER A 218 -18.54 -4.77 2.66
CA SER A 218 -19.80 -4.75 3.40
C SER A 218 -20.41 -3.35 3.55
N MET A 219 -19.83 -2.33 2.93
CA MET A 219 -20.40 -0.98 2.91
C MET A 219 -21.72 -0.94 2.14
N SER A 220 -22.67 -0.13 2.62
CA SER A 220 -23.96 0.08 1.95
C SER A 220 -23.81 0.79 0.60
N ASN A 221 -22.92 1.77 0.52
CA ASN A 221 -22.53 2.41 -0.74
C ASN A 221 -21.25 1.75 -1.28
N THR A 222 -21.37 1.16 -2.47
CA THR A 222 -20.28 0.44 -3.15
C THR A 222 -19.53 1.28 -4.20
N ASP A 223 -19.86 2.55 -4.34
CA ASP A 223 -19.23 3.44 -5.33
C ASP A 223 -17.74 3.57 -5.04
N GLY A 224 -16.92 3.44 -6.07
CA GLY A 224 -15.46 3.50 -5.97
C GLY A 224 -14.78 2.23 -5.45
N LEU A 225 -15.53 1.21 -5.00
CA LEU A 225 -14.94 -0.08 -4.60
C LEU A 225 -14.32 -0.82 -5.79
N HIS A 226 -14.87 -0.64 -6.99
CA HIS A 226 -14.30 -1.23 -8.20
C HIS A 226 -12.91 -0.65 -8.51
N GLU A 227 -12.75 0.67 -8.42
CA GLU A 227 -11.47 1.35 -8.59
C GLU A 227 -10.48 0.98 -7.48
N LEU A 228 -10.95 0.85 -6.23
CA LEU A 228 -10.13 0.36 -5.13
C LEU A 228 -9.60 -1.06 -5.40
N ALA A 229 -10.48 -1.96 -5.84
CA ALA A 229 -10.12 -3.32 -6.21
C ALA A 229 -9.14 -3.35 -7.40
N CYS A 230 -9.40 -2.54 -8.43
CA CYS A 230 -8.50 -2.39 -9.58
C CYS A 230 -7.11 -1.91 -9.15
N GLY A 231 -7.02 -0.86 -8.34
CA GLY A 231 -5.74 -0.39 -7.79
C GLY A 231 -5.06 -1.43 -6.90
N GLY A 232 -5.83 -2.18 -6.10
CA GLY A 232 -5.32 -3.30 -5.30
C GLY A 232 -4.70 -4.41 -6.16
N LEU A 233 -5.32 -4.75 -7.29
CA LEU A 233 -4.77 -5.69 -8.26
C LEU A 233 -3.49 -5.15 -8.92
N ILE A 234 -3.45 -3.86 -9.27
CA ILE A 234 -2.25 -3.22 -9.82
C ILE A 234 -1.09 -3.28 -8.81
N TYR A 235 -1.34 -3.05 -7.51
CA TYR A 235 -0.32 -3.27 -6.47
C TYR A 235 0.17 -4.71 -6.42
N CYS A 236 -0.75 -5.68 -6.45
CA CYS A 236 -0.38 -7.10 -6.44
C CYS A 236 0.46 -7.50 -7.66
N LEU A 237 0.15 -6.96 -8.84
CA LEU A 237 0.96 -7.14 -10.05
C LEU A 237 2.33 -6.47 -9.90
N GLY A 238 2.41 -5.29 -9.27
CA GLY A 238 3.67 -4.63 -8.97
C GLY A 238 4.59 -5.47 -8.07
N VAL A 239 4.06 -6.23 -7.11
CA VAL A 239 4.85 -7.10 -6.22
C VAL A 239 5.64 -8.15 -7.00
N PHE A 240 5.14 -8.61 -8.15
CA PHE A 240 5.88 -9.51 -9.03
C PHE A 240 7.21 -8.88 -9.50
N PHE A 241 7.17 -7.62 -9.93
CA PHE A 241 8.37 -6.89 -10.37
C PHE A 241 9.30 -6.56 -9.20
N PHE A 242 8.75 -6.16 -8.05
CA PHE A 242 9.55 -5.95 -6.83
C PHE A 242 10.36 -7.18 -6.43
N LYS A 243 9.76 -8.37 -6.56
CA LYS A 243 10.45 -9.63 -6.26
C LYS A 243 11.36 -10.13 -7.38
N SER A 244 11.32 -9.50 -8.55
CA SER A 244 12.15 -9.81 -9.71
C SER A 244 13.42 -8.95 -9.79
N ASP A 245 13.74 -8.20 -8.74
CA ASP A 245 14.97 -7.40 -8.62
C ASP A 245 16.23 -8.26 -8.90
N GLY A 246 16.98 -7.87 -9.93
CA GLY A 246 18.19 -8.60 -10.38
C GLY A 246 17.93 -9.87 -11.18
N VAL A 247 16.66 -10.13 -11.56
CA VAL A 247 16.25 -11.15 -12.53
C VAL A 247 15.77 -10.50 -13.83
N ILE A 248 15.03 -9.39 -13.71
CA ILE A 248 14.55 -8.59 -14.83
C ILE A 248 15.28 -7.22 -14.79
N PRO A 249 15.78 -6.69 -15.93
CA PRO A 249 16.36 -5.34 -15.97
C PRO A 249 15.27 -4.30 -15.71
N PHE A 250 15.56 -3.26 -14.93
CA PHE A 250 14.58 -2.24 -14.54
C PHE A 250 13.40 -2.75 -13.69
N ALA A 251 13.49 -3.93 -13.08
CA ALA A 251 12.40 -4.51 -12.29
C ALA A 251 11.90 -3.56 -11.19
N HIS A 252 12.81 -2.89 -10.49
CA HIS A 252 12.47 -1.98 -9.40
C HIS A 252 11.79 -0.71 -9.93
N ALA A 253 12.29 -0.18 -11.04
CA ALA A 253 11.71 0.98 -11.70
C ALA A 253 10.31 0.67 -12.28
N ILE A 254 10.12 -0.54 -12.80
CA ILE A 254 8.80 -1.01 -13.24
C ILE A 254 7.87 -1.13 -12.03
N TRP A 255 8.34 -1.67 -10.90
CA TRP A 255 7.57 -1.70 -9.66
C TRP A 255 7.11 -0.29 -9.23
N HIS A 256 7.99 0.71 -9.28
CA HIS A 256 7.61 2.11 -9.03
C HIS A 256 6.48 2.60 -9.93
N MET A 257 6.49 2.24 -11.22
CA MET A 257 5.40 2.58 -12.14
C MET A 257 4.07 1.94 -11.75
N PHE A 258 4.08 0.68 -11.30
CA PHE A 258 2.87 0.01 -10.79
C PHE A 258 2.35 0.67 -9.51
N VAL A 259 3.24 1.02 -8.58
CA VAL A 259 2.88 1.76 -7.35
C VAL A 259 2.26 3.11 -7.68
N ALA A 260 2.87 3.86 -8.59
CA ALA A 260 2.37 5.14 -9.07
C ALA A 260 0.98 5.03 -9.71
N LEU A 261 0.80 4.05 -10.60
CA LEU A 261 -0.48 3.83 -11.28
C LEU A 261 -1.58 3.43 -10.29
N ALA A 262 -1.28 2.51 -9.37
CA ALA A 262 -2.22 2.10 -8.33
C ALA A 262 -2.60 3.26 -7.40
N ALA A 263 -1.62 4.07 -6.98
CA ALA A 263 -1.85 5.26 -6.17
C ALA A 263 -2.72 6.29 -6.93
N ALA A 264 -2.53 6.46 -8.23
CA ALA A 264 -3.36 7.34 -9.06
C ALA A 264 -4.81 6.84 -9.17
N VAL A 265 -5.02 5.53 -9.35
CA VAL A 265 -6.37 4.93 -9.37
C VAL A 265 -7.05 5.10 -8.00
N HIS A 266 -6.34 4.87 -6.90
CA HIS A 266 -6.86 5.07 -5.55
C HIS A 266 -7.17 6.55 -5.28
N TYR A 267 -6.29 7.47 -5.70
CA TYR A 267 -6.52 8.91 -5.60
C TYR A 267 -7.79 9.30 -6.36
N TYR A 268 -7.94 8.84 -7.61
CA TYR A 268 -9.12 9.12 -8.43
C TYR A 268 -10.39 8.62 -7.75
N ALA A 269 -10.37 7.42 -7.17
CA ALA A 269 -11.51 6.87 -6.45
C ALA A 269 -11.89 7.73 -5.24
N ILE A 270 -10.90 8.14 -4.43
CA ILE A 270 -11.12 9.02 -3.27
C ILE A 270 -11.69 10.37 -3.72
N TRP A 271 -11.03 11.03 -4.68
CA TRP A 271 -11.46 12.32 -5.20
C TRP A 271 -12.89 12.26 -5.75
N LYS A 272 -13.18 11.31 -6.63
CA LYS A 272 -14.47 11.22 -7.31
C LYS A 272 -15.62 10.84 -6.39
N TYR A 273 -15.43 9.83 -5.53
CA TYR A 273 -16.54 9.21 -4.79
C TYR A 273 -16.66 9.70 -3.34
N LEU A 274 -15.63 10.33 -2.78
CA LEU A 274 -15.65 10.82 -1.40
C LEU A 274 -15.61 12.36 -1.28
N TYR A 275 -15.16 13.09 -2.31
CA TYR A 275 -15.06 14.56 -2.26
C TYR A 275 -15.87 15.26 -3.36
N TYR A 276 -15.90 14.71 -4.58
CA TYR A 276 -16.56 15.36 -5.71
C TYR A 276 -18.01 14.91 -5.89
N ALA A 277 -18.39 13.73 -5.40
CA ALA A 277 -19.75 13.23 -5.56
C ALA A 277 -20.73 14.23 -4.92
N PRO A 278 -21.69 14.78 -5.67
CA PRO A 278 -22.64 15.74 -5.12
C PRO A 278 -23.36 15.07 -3.95
N SER A 279 -23.31 15.71 -2.78
CA SER A 279 -24.22 15.36 -1.70
C SER A 279 -25.63 15.39 -2.29
N SER A 280 -26.42 14.36 -2.04
CA SER A 280 -27.81 14.26 -2.52
C SER A 280 -28.68 15.46 -2.10
N GLU A 281 -28.22 16.26 -1.13
CA GLU A 281 -28.79 17.56 -0.76
C GLU A 281 -28.70 18.62 -1.87
N SER A 282 -27.63 18.62 -2.68
CA SER A 282 -27.43 19.60 -3.76
C SER A 282 -28.38 19.40 -4.96
N LEU A 283 -28.85 18.18 -5.20
CA LEU A 283 -29.83 17.85 -6.25
C LEU A 283 -31.28 18.14 -5.84
N LEU A 284 -31.54 18.36 -4.54
CA LEU A 284 -32.86 18.73 -4.03
C LEU A 284 -33.05 20.26 -3.90
N GLN A 285 -32.00 21.03 -4.20
CA GLN A 285 -32.01 22.50 -4.20
C GLN A 285 -31.90 23.15 -5.60
N SER A 286 -31.86 22.36 -6.68
CA SER A 286 -31.89 22.82 -8.09
C SER A 286 -33.18 22.41 -8.78
#